data_AF-A0A836W4L5-F1
#
_entry.id   AF-A0A836W4L5-F1
#
_cell.length_a   1.000
_cell.length_b   1.000
_cell.length_c   1.000
_cell.angle_alpha   90.00
_cell.angle_beta   90.00
_cell.angle_gamma   90.00
#
_symmetry.space_group_name_H-M   'P 1'
#
loop_
_entity.id
_entity.type
_entity.pdbx_description
1 polymer ?
#
loop_
_entity_poly.entity_id
_entity_poly.type
_entity_poly.pdbx_seq_one_letter_code
_entity_poly.pdbx_strand_id
1 'polypeptide(L)'
;IDGFQFLEILKEKNINTPVIMVTGYATAGNAVKSLYAGAIDFLPKPFTADEILSTVRRGIRYNAIQNKIMNRSSNSDKDSLLYVPCPATYYRFGYCCWAKTEQDGTIRTGLFDLFLQTIENIEQIIPAKTDETIIQGHSCLQIKTKDQLVHNVLAPVSGRIVKRNNSILENIDIIQKDPYFKGWIYLIIPSNREFDMKNLIPCSSDRI
;
A
#
# COMPACT_ATOMS: atom_id res chain seq x y z
N ILE A 1 25.55 -5.96 8.84
CA ILE A 1 24.12 -5.60 8.95
C ILE A 1 23.76 -4.81 7.72
N ASP A 2 22.98 -5.38 6.82
CA ASP A 2 22.38 -4.65 5.69
C ASP A 2 20.98 -4.12 6.06
N GLY A 3 20.32 -3.43 5.13
CA GLY A 3 19.00 -2.84 5.38
C GLY A 3 17.90 -3.87 5.64
N PHE A 4 17.98 -5.09 5.08
CA PHE A 4 16.99 -6.14 5.34
C PHE A 4 17.19 -6.76 6.72
N GLN A 5 18.45 -7.05 7.08
CA GLN A 5 18.81 -7.52 8.42
C GLN A 5 18.40 -6.49 9.49
N PHE A 6 18.49 -5.19 9.19
CA PHE A 6 18.01 -4.16 10.09
C PHE A 6 16.48 -4.22 10.31
N LEU A 7 15.68 -4.41 9.25
CA LEU A 7 14.23 -4.61 9.38
C LEU A 7 13.88 -5.83 10.25
N GLU A 8 14.59 -6.95 10.04
CA GLU A 8 14.43 -8.17 10.84
C GLU A 8 14.72 -7.90 12.33
N ILE A 9 15.83 -7.21 12.64
CA ILE A 9 16.20 -6.84 14.01
C ILE A 9 15.12 -5.95 14.67
N LEU A 10 14.58 -4.97 13.95
CA LEU A 10 13.52 -4.11 14.48
C LEU A 10 12.26 -4.91 14.81
N LYS A 11 11.89 -5.85 13.92
CA LYS A 11 10.76 -6.74 14.11
C LYS A 11 10.95 -7.67 15.31
N GLU A 12 12.11 -8.32 15.43
CA GLU A 12 12.45 -9.20 16.56
C GLU A 12 12.44 -8.46 17.91
N LYS A 13 12.82 -7.17 17.90
CA LYS A 13 12.82 -6.31 19.09
C LYS A 13 11.47 -5.64 19.36
N ASN A 14 10.43 -5.91 18.57
CA ASN A 14 9.11 -5.25 18.64
C ASN A 14 9.20 -3.71 18.57
N ILE A 15 10.10 -3.18 17.74
CA ILE A 15 10.26 -1.74 17.53
C ILE A 15 9.35 -1.31 16.37
N ASN A 16 8.29 -0.57 16.68
CA ASN A 16 7.26 -0.16 15.70
C ASN A 16 7.60 1.14 14.97
N THR A 17 8.89 1.49 14.84
CA THR A 17 9.31 2.68 14.11
C THR A 17 9.16 2.44 12.61
N PRO A 18 8.43 3.28 11.86
CA PRO A 18 8.28 3.10 10.42
C PRO A 18 9.62 3.22 9.69
N VAL A 19 9.90 2.27 8.81
CA VAL A 19 11.16 2.25 8.03
C VAL A 19 10.87 2.42 6.55
N ILE A 20 11.62 3.31 5.90
CA ILE A 20 11.59 3.54 4.46
C ILE A 20 12.88 3.00 3.88
N MET A 21 12.78 2.08 2.92
CA MET A 21 13.94 1.51 2.26
C MET A 21 14.35 2.39 1.08
N VAL A 22 15.59 2.85 1.05
CA VAL A 22 16.13 3.70 -0.02
C VAL A 22 17.28 2.97 -0.71
N THR A 23 17.25 2.85 -2.04
CA THR A 23 18.28 2.09 -2.77
C THR A 23 18.66 2.71 -4.11
N GLY A 24 19.94 2.59 -4.50
CA GLY A 24 20.41 2.88 -5.85
C GLY A 24 20.29 1.69 -6.82
N TYR A 25 19.98 0.50 -6.31
CA TYR A 25 19.77 -0.71 -7.09
C TYR A 25 18.32 -1.18 -6.92
N ALA A 26 17.44 -0.51 -7.64
CA ALA A 26 16.01 -0.76 -7.60
C ALA A 26 15.65 -1.95 -8.48
N THR A 27 15.09 -2.99 -7.87
CA THR A 27 14.51 -4.12 -8.58
C THR A 27 13.15 -4.43 -7.98
N ALA A 28 12.22 -4.96 -8.78
CA ALA A 28 10.94 -5.47 -8.32
C ALA A 28 11.08 -6.38 -7.08
N GLY A 29 12.02 -7.34 -7.14
CA GLY A 29 12.29 -8.26 -6.04
C GLY A 29 12.76 -7.58 -4.75
N ASN A 30 13.61 -6.56 -4.85
CA ASN A 30 14.04 -5.79 -3.68
C ASN A 30 12.88 -5.01 -3.07
N ALA A 31 12.03 -4.39 -3.90
CA ALA A 31 10.85 -3.67 -3.44
C ALA A 31 9.88 -4.59 -2.70
N VAL A 32 9.57 -5.75 -3.30
CA VAL A 32 8.74 -6.80 -2.70
C VAL A 32 9.31 -7.26 -1.37
N LYS A 33 10.60 -7.61 -1.33
CA LYS A 33 11.27 -8.06 -0.11
C LYS A 33 11.24 -7.01 0.99
N SER A 34 11.45 -5.74 0.65
CA SER A 34 11.42 -4.62 1.60
C SER A 34 10.04 -4.48 2.24
N LEU A 35 8.99 -4.45 1.42
CA LEU A 35 7.62 -4.35 1.92
C LEU A 35 7.21 -5.57 2.75
N TYR A 36 7.59 -6.78 2.31
CA TYR A 36 7.31 -8.01 3.04
C TYR A 36 8.00 -8.06 4.40
N ALA A 37 9.22 -7.49 4.49
CA ALA A 37 9.98 -7.39 5.74
C ALA A 37 9.46 -6.30 6.70
N GLY A 38 8.44 -5.52 6.31
CA GLY A 38 7.82 -4.50 7.16
C GLY A 38 8.27 -3.07 6.90
N ALA A 39 8.97 -2.80 5.78
CA ALA A 39 9.18 -1.42 5.35
C ALA A 39 7.83 -0.78 4.95
N ILE A 40 7.61 0.46 5.39
CA ILE A 40 6.40 1.21 5.02
C ILE A 40 6.42 1.70 3.58
N ASP A 41 7.62 1.79 3.00
CA ASP A 41 7.80 2.16 1.60
C ASP A 41 9.18 1.78 1.06
N PHE A 42 9.31 1.82 -0.27
CA PHE A 42 10.52 1.57 -1.02
C PHE A 42 10.77 2.69 -2.04
N LEU A 43 11.84 3.46 -1.85
CA LEU A 43 12.18 4.63 -2.64
C LEU A 43 13.46 4.39 -3.47
N PRO A 44 13.35 4.20 -4.79
CA PRO A 44 14.50 4.04 -5.67
C PRO A 44 15.19 5.38 -5.93
N LYS A 45 16.52 5.37 -6.10
CA LYS A 45 17.29 6.53 -6.60
C LYS A 45 17.40 6.46 -8.14
N PRO A 46 17.40 7.60 -8.83
CA PRO A 46 17.20 8.96 -8.31
C PRO A 46 15.74 9.20 -7.91
N PHE A 47 15.53 10.00 -6.86
CA PHE A 47 14.21 10.45 -6.40
C PHE A 47 14.16 11.97 -6.32
N THR A 48 12.96 12.54 -6.38
CA THR A 48 12.75 13.99 -6.20
C THR A 48 12.62 14.36 -4.72
N ALA A 49 12.77 15.66 -4.41
CA ALA A 49 12.50 16.17 -3.07
C ALA A 49 11.04 15.91 -2.64
N ASP A 50 10.11 15.98 -3.59
CA ASP A 50 8.69 15.74 -3.33
C ASP A 50 8.42 14.28 -3.01
N GLU A 51 9.06 13.33 -3.70
CA GLU A 51 8.90 11.90 -3.44
C GLU A 51 9.39 11.51 -2.03
N ILE A 52 10.59 11.97 -1.64
CA ILE A 52 11.10 11.68 -0.29
C ILE A 52 10.24 12.36 0.79
N LEU A 53 9.81 13.61 0.56
CA LEU A 53 8.94 14.32 1.49
C LEU A 53 7.58 13.63 1.66
N SER A 54 6.99 13.16 0.55
CA SER A 54 5.75 12.39 0.51
C SER A 54 5.85 11.13 1.37
N THR A 55 6.95 10.40 1.23
CA THR A 55 7.15 9.14 1.96
C THR A 55 7.47 9.36 3.44
N VAL A 56 8.28 10.36 3.79
CA VAL A 56 8.56 10.71 5.19
C VAL A 56 7.30 11.20 5.90
N ARG A 57 6.52 12.11 5.29
CA ARG A 57 5.26 12.60 5.87
C ARG A 57 4.27 11.47 6.12
N ARG A 58 4.12 10.53 5.18
CA ARG A 58 3.29 9.33 5.39
C ARG A 58 3.78 8.50 6.56
N GLY A 59 5.10 8.30 6.71
CA GLY A 59 5.66 7.55 7.83
C GLY A 59 5.36 8.17 9.20
N ILE A 60 5.49 9.50 9.31
CA ILE A 60 5.15 10.24 10.54
C ILE A 60 3.66 10.06 10.87
N ARG A 61 2.79 10.21 9.88
CA ARG A 61 1.33 10.09 10.08
C ARG A 61 0.91 8.67 10.41
N TYR A 62 1.51 7.68 9.74
CA TYR A 62 1.32 6.27 10.07
C TYR A 62 1.65 6.02 11.55
N ASN A 63 2.82 6.48 12.03
CA ASN A 63 3.19 6.33 13.44
C ASN A 63 2.19 7.04 14.37
N ALA A 64 1.74 8.25 14.02
CA ALA A 64 0.74 8.96 14.80
C ALA A 64 -0.61 8.21 14.90
N ILE A 65 -1.07 7.58 13.81
CA ILE A 65 -2.28 6.76 13.82
C ILE A 65 -2.07 5.50 14.68
N GLN A 66 -0.92 4.82 14.54
CA GLN A 66 -0.59 3.64 15.36
C GLN A 66 -0.57 3.97 16.86
N ASN A 67 0.05 5.08 17.26
CA ASN A 67 0.07 5.52 18.65
C ASN A 67 -1.33 5.83 19.18
N LYS A 68 -2.19 6.46 18.35
CA LYS A 68 -3.60 6.71 18.72
C LYS A 68 -4.37 5.41 18.94
N ILE A 69 -4.14 4.37 18.14
CA ILE A 69 -4.76 3.06 18.31
C ILE A 69 -4.32 2.45 19.65
N MET A 70 -3.00 2.43 19.89
CA MET A 70 -2.43 1.87 21.11
C MET A 70 -2.95 2.57 22.38
N ASN A 71 -3.06 3.90 22.36
CA ASN A 71 -3.58 4.67 23.48
C ASN A 71 -5.10 4.50 23.68
N ARG A 72 -5.87 4.27 22.60
CA ARG A 72 -7.32 4.03 22.67
C ARG A 72 -7.67 2.66 23.23
N SER A 73 -6.83 1.64 23.03
CA SER A 73 -7.04 0.35 23.69
C SER A 73 -7.03 0.43 25.22
N SER A 74 -6.51 1.52 25.80
CA SER A 74 -6.52 1.80 27.24
C SER A 74 -7.70 2.66 27.72
N ASN A 75 -8.43 3.35 26.83
CA ASN A 75 -9.57 4.21 27.17
C ASN A 75 -10.85 3.72 26.47
N SER A 76 -11.93 3.53 27.22
CA SER A 76 -13.21 2.90 26.81
C SER A 76 -14.05 3.67 25.77
N ASP A 77 -13.48 4.54 24.95
CA ASP A 77 -14.18 5.22 23.85
C ASP A 77 -14.15 4.35 22.58
N LYS A 78 -15.20 3.54 22.42
CA LYS A 78 -15.36 2.57 21.31
C LYS A 78 -15.89 3.14 19.99
N ASP A 79 -16.29 4.40 19.93
CA ASP A 79 -17.33 4.78 18.95
C ASP A 79 -16.85 5.38 17.61
N SER A 80 -15.55 5.46 17.33
CA SER A 80 -15.11 5.84 15.97
C SER A 80 -13.80 5.16 15.61
N LEU A 81 -13.87 4.20 14.67
CA LEU A 81 -12.69 3.62 14.05
C LEU A 81 -11.86 4.73 13.38
N LEU A 82 -10.54 4.71 13.60
CA LEU A 82 -9.62 5.65 12.93
C LEU A 82 -9.44 5.31 11.44
N TYR A 83 -9.66 4.05 11.08
CA TYR A 83 -9.68 3.54 9.72
C TYR A 83 -10.46 2.21 9.69
N VAL A 84 -10.93 1.82 8.51
CA VAL A 84 -11.61 0.55 8.25
C VAL A 84 -10.54 -0.55 8.06
N PRO A 85 -10.55 -1.62 8.89
CA PRO A 85 -9.58 -2.70 8.76
C PRO A 85 -9.78 -3.51 7.47
N CYS A 86 -8.69 -4.08 6.96
CA CYS A 86 -8.75 -4.97 5.80
C CYS A 86 -9.62 -6.20 6.09
N PRO A 87 -10.54 -6.58 5.20
CA PRO A 87 -11.29 -7.83 5.36
C PRO A 87 -10.36 -9.06 5.42
N ALA A 88 -10.66 -10.01 6.32
CA ALA A 88 -9.81 -11.18 6.57
C ALA A 88 -9.59 -12.09 5.34
N THR A 89 -10.48 -12.03 4.35
CA THR A 89 -10.39 -12.82 3.10
C THR A 89 -9.47 -12.20 2.05
N TYR A 90 -8.91 -11.02 2.33
CA TYR A 90 -8.07 -10.27 1.39
C TYR A 90 -6.60 -10.48 1.75
N TYR A 91 -5.74 -10.12 0.81
CA TYR A 91 -4.29 -10.13 0.97
C TYR A 91 -3.78 -8.70 0.94
N ARG A 92 -2.67 -8.46 1.64
CA ARG A 92 -1.98 -7.18 1.68
C ARG A 92 -0.61 -7.25 1.04
N PHE A 93 -0.24 -6.17 0.37
CA PHE A 93 1.07 -5.93 -0.18
C PHE A 93 1.69 -4.70 0.49
N GLY A 94 2.61 -4.95 1.41
CA GLY A 94 3.11 -3.91 2.32
C GLY A 94 1.97 -3.20 3.04
N TYR A 95 2.07 -1.87 3.11
CA TYR A 95 1.11 -1.02 3.83
C TYR A 95 0.18 -0.24 2.91
N CYS A 96 0.32 -0.33 1.58
CA CYS A 96 -0.41 0.51 0.63
C CYS A 96 -1.58 -0.21 -0.05
N CYS A 97 -1.42 -1.45 -0.48
CA CYS A 97 -2.37 -2.12 -1.38
C CYS A 97 -2.95 -3.40 -0.81
N TRP A 98 -4.23 -3.63 -1.09
CA TRP A 98 -4.85 -4.95 -0.94
C TRP A 98 -5.07 -5.63 -2.29
N ALA A 99 -5.14 -6.95 -2.25
CA ALA A 99 -5.48 -7.81 -3.38
C ALA A 99 -6.50 -8.86 -2.94
N LYS A 100 -7.48 -9.13 -3.79
CA LYS A 100 -8.51 -10.14 -3.59
C LYS A 100 -8.63 -10.97 -4.86
N THR A 101 -8.59 -12.29 -4.72
CA THR A 101 -8.86 -13.20 -5.83
C THR A 101 -10.36 -13.32 -6.07
N GLU A 102 -10.80 -13.15 -7.30
CA GLU A 102 -12.17 -13.40 -7.74
C GLU A 102 -12.37 -14.84 -8.25
N GLN A 103 -13.63 -15.25 -8.39
CA GLN A 103 -13.99 -16.62 -8.79
C GLN A 103 -13.52 -16.97 -10.21
N ASP A 104 -13.45 -15.98 -11.10
CA ASP A 104 -12.97 -16.12 -12.48
C ASP A 104 -11.43 -16.18 -12.59
N GLY A 105 -10.73 -16.13 -11.46
CA GLY A 105 -9.27 -16.17 -11.39
C GLY A 105 -8.59 -14.81 -11.55
N THR A 106 -9.34 -13.74 -11.84
CA THR A 106 -8.81 -12.38 -11.84
C THR A 106 -8.51 -11.91 -10.41
N ILE A 107 -7.66 -10.88 -10.30
CA ILE A 107 -7.28 -10.29 -9.02
C ILE A 107 -7.78 -8.84 -9.00
N ARG A 108 -8.67 -8.55 -8.06
CA ARG A 108 -9.12 -7.19 -7.75
C ARG A 108 -8.14 -6.56 -6.77
N THR A 109 -7.74 -5.33 -7.02
CA THR A 109 -6.81 -4.59 -6.15
C THR A 109 -7.38 -3.24 -5.76
N GLY A 110 -6.88 -2.69 -4.65
CA GLY A 110 -7.21 -1.35 -4.18
C GLY A 110 -6.22 -0.87 -3.12
N LEU A 111 -6.51 0.29 -2.51
CA LEU A 111 -5.69 0.88 -1.46
C LEU A 111 -6.24 0.57 -0.07
N PHE A 112 -5.34 0.45 0.90
CA PHE A 112 -5.73 0.40 2.30
C PHE A 112 -6.30 1.73 2.77
N ASP A 113 -7.33 1.66 3.62
CA ASP A 113 -7.84 2.86 4.27
C ASP A 113 -6.74 3.52 5.12
N LEU A 114 -5.99 2.74 5.89
CA LEU A 114 -4.89 3.27 6.70
C LEU A 114 -3.87 4.05 5.86
N PHE A 115 -3.56 3.58 4.65
CA PHE A 115 -2.70 4.30 3.72
C PHE A 115 -3.32 5.61 3.26
N LEU A 116 -4.61 5.61 2.90
CA LEU A 116 -5.34 6.81 2.51
C LEU A 116 -5.39 7.85 3.65
N GLN A 117 -5.57 7.41 4.91
CA GLN A 117 -5.51 8.29 6.08
C GLN A 117 -4.13 8.95 6.30
N THR A 118 -3.06 8.37 5.73
CA THR A 118 -1.73 9.01 5.75
C THR A 118 -1.53 10.07 4.67
N ILE A 119 -2.43 10.18 3.69
CA ILE A 119 -2.32 11.13 2.58
C ILE A 119 -3.37 12.22 2.77
N GLU A 120 -2.94 13.48 2.84
CA GLU A 120 -3.85 14.63 2.95
C GLU A 120 -4.19 15.19 1.58
N ASN A 121 -5.42 15.73 1.46
CA ASN A 121 -5.81 16.57 0.33
C ASN A 121 -5.50 15.92 -1.03
N ILE A 122 -5.91 14.66 -1.20
CA ILE A 122 -5.81 13.98 -2.49
C ILE A 122 -6.53 14.82 -3.55
N GLU A 123 -5.76 15.27 -4.54
CA GLU A 123 -6.26 16.09 -5.65
C GLU A 123 -6.56 15.23 -6.86
N GLN A 124 -5.64 14.30 -7.17
CA GLN A 124 -5.73 13.50 -8.37
C GLN A 124 -5.15 12.11 -8.15
N ILE A 125 -5.81 11.11 -8.74
CA ILE A 125 -5.30 9.75 -8.87
C ILE A 125 -4.97 9.52 -10.35
N ILE A 126 -3.73 9.12 -10.63
CA ILE A 126 -3.22 8.88 -11.99
C ILE A 126 -2.99 7.37 -12.12
N PRO A 127 -3.98 6.62 -12.66
CA PRO A 127 -3.83 5.20 -12.88
C PRO A 127 -3.11 4.86 -14.18
N ALA A 128 -2.56 3.65 -14.22
CA ALA A 128 -2.14 2.98 -15.45
C ALA A 128 -3.33 2.78 -16.42
N LYS A 129 -3.01 2.54 -17.69
CA LYS A 129 -4.02 2.34 -18.73
C LYS A 129 -4.59 0.93 -18.67
N THR A 130 -5.79 0.77 -19.20
CA THR A 130 -6.34 -0.57 -19.48
C THR A 130 -5.46 -1.25 -20.54
N ASP A 131 -5.35 -2.57 -20.46
CA ASP A 131 -4.49 -3.45 -21.26
C ASP A 131 -2.98 -3.29 -21.05
N GLU A 132 -2.56 -2.41 -20.15
CA GLU A 132 -1.18 -2.30 -19.71
C GLU A 132 -0.79 -3.48 -18.82
N THR A 133 0.45 -3.96 -18.99
CA THR A 133 1.04 -5.00 -18.13
C THR A 133 1.82 -4.35 -17.00
N ILE A 134 1.47 -4.71 -15.76
CA ILE A 134 2.18 -4.27 -14.56
C ILE A 134 2.99 -5.40 -13.96
N ILE A 135 4.03 -5.06 -13.20
CA ILE A 135 4.96 -5.99 -12.55
C ILE A 135 4.91 -5.74 -11.05
N GLN A 136 4.80 -6.80 -10.25
CA GLN A 136 4.78 -6.71 -8.79
C GLN A 136 5.99 -5.92 -8.27
N GLY A 137 5.74 -4.96 -7.37
CA GLY A 137 6.80 -4.11 -6.81
C GLY A 137 7.24 -2.93 -7.70
N HIS A 138 6.70 -2.78 -8.92
CA HIS A 138 6.84 -1.54 -9.71
C HIS A 138 5.64 -0.62 -9.48
N SER A 139 5.82 0.68 -9.72
CA SER A 139 4.72 1.63 -9.60
C SER A 139 3.64 1.37 -10.66
N CYS A 140 2.38 1.30 -10.24
CA CYS A 140 1.22 1.13 -11.12
C CYS A 140 0.17 2.24 -10.98
N LEU A 141 0.35 3.15 -10.02
CA LEU A 141 -0.60 4.21 -9.70
C LEU A 141 0.17 5.33 -9.00
N GLN A 142 -0.13 6.57 -9.36
CA GLN A 142 0.37 7.74 -8.64
C GLN A 142 -0.79 8.51 -8.02
N ILE A 143 -0.59 9.00 -6.81
CA ILE A 143 -1.53 9.91 -6.14
C ILE A 143 -0.84 11.25 -6.00
N LYS A 144 -1.49 12.31 -6.50
CA LYS A 144 -1.07 13.70 -6.33
C LYS A 144 -1.98 14.40 -5.35
N THR A 145 -1.37 15.18 -4.48
CA THR A 145 -2.07 16.01 -3.49
C THR A 145 -2.02 17.47 -3.88
N LYS A 146 -2.90 18.29 -3.29
CA LYS A 146 -2.97 19.74 -3.57
C LYS A 146 -1.66 20.48 -3.27
N ASP A 147 -0.86 19.97 -2.32
CA ASP A 147 0.47 20.51 -1.99
C ASP A 147 1.59 19.98 -2.90
N GLN A 148 1.23 19.43 -4.07
CA GLN A 148 2.14 18.96 -5.12
C GLN A 148 3.00 17.74 -4.72
N LEU A 149 2.64 17.05 -3.64
CA LEU A 149 3.29 15.79 -3.26
C LEU A 149 2.84 14.65 -4.17
N VAL A 150 3.76 13.72 -4.42
CA VAL A 150 3.57 12.57 -5.31
C VAL A 150 3.81 11.28 -4.53
N HIS A 151 2.79 10.44 -4.48
CA HIS A 151 2.85 9.13 -3.85
C HIS A 151 2.78 8.03 -4.92
N ASN A 152 3.89 7.31 -5.09
CA ASN A 152 3.95 6.16 -5.96
C ASN A 152 3.43 4.92 -5.23
N VAL A 153 2.47 4.21 -5.84
CA VAL A 153 1.90 2.99 -5.29
C VAL A 153 2.39 1.81 -6.10
N LEU A 154 2.91 0.80 -5.40
CA LEU A 154 3.50 -0.40 -6.02
C LEU A 154 2.44 -1.46 -6.30
N ALA A 155 2.56 -2.12 -7.45
CA ALA A 155 1.66 -3.18 -7.88
C ALA A 155 1.75 -4.39 -6.93
N PRO A 156 0.61 -4.89 -6.41
CA PRO A 156 0.60 -6.06 -5.54
C PRO A 156 0.80 -7.37 -6.31
N VAL A 157 0.53 -7.40 -7.62
CA VAL A 157 0.66 -8.59 -8.47
C VAL A 157 1.10 -8.18 -9.87
N SER A 158 1.76 -9.10 -10.57
CA SER A 158 2.15 -8.94 -11.97
C SER A 158 1.03 -9.45 -12.89
N GLY A 159 0.70 -8.70 -13.92
CA GLY A 159 -0.40 -9.08 -14.81
C GLY A 159 -0.87 -7.97 -15.73
N ARG A 160 -1.86 -8.29 -16.56
CA ARG A 160 -2.50 -7.32 -17.46
C ARG A 160 -3.74 -6.71 -16.81
N ILE A 161 -3.84 -5.39 -16.83
CA ILE A 161 -5.01 -4.66 -16.34
C ILE A 161 -6.17 -4.86 -17.32
N VAL A 162 -7.20 -5.61 -16.92
CA VAL A 162 -8.41 -5.81 -17.73
C VAL A 162 -9.39 -4.68 -17.54
N LYS A 163 -9.50 -4.18 -16.31
CA LYS A 163 -10.43 -3.12 -15.97
C LYS A 163 -9.81 -2.20 -14.95
N ARG A 164 -10.11 -0.91 -15.06
CA ARG A 164 -9.89 0.07 -14.01
C ARG A 164 -11.21 0.67 -13.58
N ASN A 165 -11.29 1.08 -12.33
CA ASN A 165 -12.46 1.78 -11.82
C ASN A 165 -12.41 3.24 -12.27
N ASN A 166 -13.29 3.64 -13.19
CA ASN A 166 -13.35 5.04 -13.63
C ASN A 166 -14.12 5.91 -12.61
N SER A 167 -14.95 5.33 -11.75
CA SER A 167 -15.74 6.08 -10.76
C SER A 167 -14.84 6.79 -9.74
N ILE A 168 -13.66 6.24 -9.41
CA ILE A 168 -12.70 6.91 -8.51
C ILE A 168 -11.99 8.11 -9.18
N LEU A 169 -11.99 8.19 -10.51
CA LEU A 169 -11.42 9.33 -11.24
C LEU A 169 -12.42 10.48 -11.33
N GLU A 170 -13.71 10.15 -11.38
CA GLU A 170 -14.79 11.12 -11.32
C GLU A 170 -15.02 11.62 -9.89
N ASN A 171 -14.94 10.73 -8.90
CA ASN A 171 -15.15 11.06 -7.50
C ASN A 171 -14.19 10.30 -6.58
N ILE A 172 -13.18 11.02 -6.08
CA ILE A 172 -12.16 10.49 -5.16
C ILE A 172 -12.76 10.10 -3.81
N ASP A 173 -13.88 10.69 -3.38
CA ASP A 173 -14.52 10.33 -2.10
C ASP A 173 -14.88 8.84 -2.02
N ILE A 174 -15.11 8.19 -3.16
CA ILE A 174 -15.46 6.76 -3.20
C ILE A 174 -14.35 5.93 -2.56
N ILE A 175 -13.08 6.22 -2.86
CA ILE A 175 -11.95 5.46 -2.31
C ILE A 175 -11.75 5.74 -0.83
N GLN A 176 -12.07 6.96 -0.37
CA GLN A 176 -11.92 7.36 1.04
C GLN A 176 -13.07 6.84 1.92
N LYS A 177 -14.30 6.77 1.38
CA LYS A 177 -15.48 6.31 2.12
C LYS A 177 -15.64 4.79 2.11
N ASP A 178 -15.25 4.13 1.02
CA ASP A 178 -15.39 2.69 0.84
C ASP A 178 -14.19 2.08 0.08
N PRO A 179 -13.00 2.01 0.71
CA PRO A 179 -11.76 1.60 0.05
C PRO A 179 -11.73 0.13 -0.41
N TYR A 180 -12.53 -0.75 0.20
CA TYR A 180 -12.46 -2.20 -0.04
C TYR A 180 -13.51 -2.70 -1.04
N PHE A 181 -14.67 -2.06 -1.14
CA PHE A 181 -15.75 -2.51 -2.01
C PHE A 181 -15.89 -1.62 -3.24
N LYS A 182 -16.38 -0.38 -3.08
CA LYS A 182 -16.57 0.55 -4.22
C LYS A 182 -15.28 1.22 -4.68
N GLY A 183 -14.29 1.34 -3.80
CA GLY A 183 -12.98 1.99 -4.02
C GLY A 183 -11.89 1.10 -4.61
N TRP A 184 -12.24 -0.05 -5.20
CA TRP A 184 -11.28 -0.86 -5.94
C TRP A 184 -10.66 -0.05 -7.11
N ILE A 185 -9.42 -0.38 -7.51
CA ILE A 185 -8.67 0.34 -8.54
C ILE A 185 -8.59 -0.48 -9.82
N TYR A 186 -8.05 -1.70 -9.74
CA TYR A 186 -7.82 -2.55 -10.92
C TYR A 186 -8.44 -3.93 -10.78
N LEU A 187 -8.78 -4.51 -11.92
CA LEU A 187 -9.02 -5.93 -12.12
C LEU A 187 -7.92 -6.45 -13.05
N ILE A 188 -7.13 -7.41 -12.58
CA ILE A 188 -5.90 -7.86 -13.23
C ILE A 188 -6.02 -9.34 -13.57
N ILE A 189 -5.65 -9.72 -14.79
CA ILE A 189 -5.36 -11.12 -15.11
C ILE A 189 -3.90 -11.37 -14.72
N PRO A 190 -3.64 -12.21 -13.70
CA PRO A 190 -2.29 -12.42 -13.20
C PRO A 190 -1.44 -13.17 -14.23
N SER A 191 -0.20 -12.72 -14.44
CA SER A 191 0.77 -13.43 -15.29
C SER A 191 1.45 -14.58 -14.56
N ASN A 192 1.71 -14.42 -13.25
CA ASN A 192 2.31 -15.47 -12.42
C ASN A 192 1.69 -15.50 -11.01
N ARG A 193 0.45 -16.02 -10.95
CA ARG A 193 -0.36 -16.02 -9.73
C ARG A 193 0.34 -16.70 -8.56
N GLU A 194 0.91 -17.89 -8.76
CA GLU A 194 1.47 -18.66 -7.65
C GLU A 194 2.67 -17.96 -7.00
N PHE A 195 3.53 -17.35 -7.83
CA PHE A 195 4.68 -16.61 -7.36
C PHE A 195 4.28 -15.33 -6.62
N ASP A 196 3.44 -14.50 -7.24
CA ASP A 196 3.08 -13.20 -6.68
C ASP A 196 2.31 -13.32 -5.37
N MET A 197 1.42 -14.32 -5.26
CA MET A 197 0.61 -14.54 -4.06
C MET A 197 1.45 -14.98 -2.84
N LYS A 198 2.60 -15.64 -3.04
CA LYS A 198 3.53 -15.98 -1.94
C LYS A 198 4.16 -14.75 -1.29
N ASN A 199 4.25 -13.65 -2.05
CA ASN A 199 4.79 -12.38 -1.59
C ASN A 199 3.74 -11.49 -0.92
N LEU A 200 2.48 -11.94 -0.85
CA LEU A 200 1.42 -11.25 -0.14
C LEU A 200 1.21 -11.82 1.26
N ILE A 201 0.72 -10.98 2.16
CA ILE A 201 0.41 -11.38 3.53
C ILE A 201 -1.12 -11.45 3.67
N PRO A 202 -1.72 -12.53 4.21
CA PRO A 202 -3.15 -12.54 4.49
C PRO A 202 -3.54 -11.44 5.48
N CYS A 203 -4.64 -10.72 5.24
CA CYS A 203 -5.12 -9.69 6.17
C CYS A 203 -5.59 -10.27 7.51
N SER A 204 -5.87 -11.57 7.58
CA SER A 204 -6.14 -12.31 8.81
C SER A 204 -4.90 -12.58 9.67
N SER A 205 -3.70 -12.33 9.16
CA SER A 205 -2.46 -12.61 9.88
C SER A 205 -2.12 -11.51 10.88
N ASP A 206 -1.74 -11.92 12.10
CA ASP A 206 -1.17 -11.03 13.13
C ASP A 206 0.24 -10.54 12.80
N ARG A 207 0.86 -11.04 11.71
CA ARG A 207 2.06 -10.39 11.18
C ARG A 207 1.65 -8.96 10.88
N ILE A 208 2.33 -7.97 11.46
CA ILE A 208 2.40 -6.58 10.97
C ILE A 208 3.77 -6.40 10.31
#